data_AF-U7HQX0-F1
#
_entry.id   AF-U7HQX0-F1
#
_cell.length_a   1.000
_cell.length_b   1.000
_cell.length_c   1.000
_cell.angle_alpha   90.00
_cell.angle_beta   90.00
_cell.angle_gamma   90.00
#
_symmetry.space_group_name_H-M   'P 1'
#
loop_
_entity.id
_entity.type
_entity.pdbx_description
1 polymer ?
#
loop_
_entity_poly.entity_id
_entity_poly.type
_entity_poly.pdbx_seq_one_letter_code
_entity_poly.pdbx_strand_id
1 'polypeptide(L)'
;MTHNLVYSLLRKTQAPADLILLSALSTYSLLLQGRVDVERPGVGVGPVSLFGLTIADSGERKSTVARLLERPVVEFQSRQNEEYAEKVASYEAETEIFQDAVKVLRKRISGRLKKELDVDDLKCQLVELRKQKPKKPRKIQMIFEDVTTEAIAVELMRIPANV
;
A
#
# COMPACT_ATOMS: atom_id res chain seq x y z
N MET A 1 -28.36 -6.20 9.59
CA MET A 1 -27.11 -7.00 9.40
C MET A 1 -26.10 -6.71 10.51
N THR A 2 -25.68 -5.46 10.71
CA THR A 2 -24.69 -5.07 11.73
C THR A 2 -25.09 -5.42 13.16
N HIS A 3 -26.36 -5.21 13.55
CA HIS A 3 -26.86 -5.56 14.88
C HIS A 3 -26.64 -7.05 15.23
N ASN A 4 -26.93 -7.96 14.29
CA ASN A 4 -26.75 -9.40 14.51
C ASN A 4 -25.26 -9.79 14.59
N LEU A 5 -24.41 -9.13 13.80
CA LEU A 5 -22.96 -9.31 13.86
C LEU A 5 -22.42 -8.90 15.24
N VAL A 6 -22.79 -7.71 15.72
CA VAL A 6 -22.38 -7.21 17.04
C VAL A 6 -22.84 -8.16 18.14
N TYR A 7 -24.11 -8.58 18.09
CA TYR A 7 -24.66 -9.52 19.07
C TYR A 7 -23.94 -10.88 19.07
N SER A 8 -23.64 -11.42 17.89
CA SER A 8 -22.90 -12.68 17.75
C SER A 8 -21.47 -12.56 18.29
N LEU A 9 -20.78 -11.46 18.03
CA LEU A 9 -19.43 -11.23 18.53
C LEU A 9 -19.43 -11.01 20.04
N LEU A 10 -20.39 -10.25 20.57
CA LEU A 10 -20.58 -10.05 22.00
C LEU A 10 -20.70 -11.39 22.74
N ARG A 11 -21.57 -12.29 22.26
CA ARG A 11 -21.73 -13.63 22.86
C ARG A 11 -20.45 -14.47 22.76
N LYS A 12 -19.69 -14.33 21.68
CA LYS A 12 -18.49 -15.13 21.40
C LYS A 12 -17.26 -14.66 22.17
N THR A 13 -17.05 -13.35 22.27
CA THR A 13 -15.82 -12.76 22.83
C THR A 13 -16.02 -12.14 24.21
N GLN A 14 -17.27 -11.85 24.60
CA GLN A 14 -17.61 -11.09 25.80
C GLN A 14 -17.01 -9.67 25.82
N ALA A 15 -16.60 -9.15 24.66
CA ALA A 15 -16.08 -7.79 24.54
C ALA A 15 -17.23 -6.76 24.60
N PRO A 16 -16.98 -5.52 25.07
CA PRO A 16 -17.98 -4.46 25.09
C PRO A 16 -18.62 -4.23 23.71
N ALA A 17 -19.94 -4.02 23.69
CA ALA A 17 -20.69 -3.85 22.44
C ALA A 17 -20.19 -2.65 21.62
N ASP A 18 -19.83 -1.55 22.28
CA ASP A 18 -19.34 -0.33 21.64
C ASP A 18 -17.99 -0.56 20.96
N LEU A 19 -17.10 -1.34 21.58
CA LEU A 19 -15.83 -1.76 21.00
C LEU A 19 -16.08 -2.57 19.72
N ILE A 20 -16.98 -3.56 19.78
CA ILE A 20 -17.31 -4.41 18.64
C ILE A 20 -17.90 -3.60 17.50
N LEU A 21 -18.84 -2.69 17.81
CA LEU A 21 -19.48 -1.85 16.82
C LEU A 21 -18.47 -0.94 16.13
N LEU A 22 -17.61 -0.25 16.89
CA LEU A 22 -16.60 0.64 16.31
C LEU A 22 -15.59 -0.14 15.46
N SER A 23 -15.11 -1.30 15.92
CA SER A 23 -14.25 -2.16 15.10
C SER A 23 -14.93 -2.59 13.79
N ALA A 24 -16.21 -2.97 13.83
CA ALA A 24 -16.96 -3.36 12.63
C ALA A 24 -17.11 -2.18 11.65
N LEU A 25 -17.42 -0.98 12.14
CA LEU A 25 -17.51 0.22 11.31
C LEU A 25 -16.15 0.58 10.69
N SER A 26 -15.06 0.49 11.45
CA SER A 26 -13.70 0.69 10.92
C SER A 26 -13.36 -0.30 9.81
N THR A 27 -13.70 -1.59 9.98
CA THR A 27 -13.51 -2.59 8.92
C THR A 27 -14.37 -2.29 7.69
N TYR A 28 -15.64 -1.86 7.86
CA TYR A 28 -16.48 -1.47 6.73
C TYR A 28 -15.93 -0.27 5.98
N SER A 29 -15.51 0.77 6.69
CA SER A 29 -14.82 1.93 6.12
C SER A 29 -13.63 1.49 5.29
N LEU A 30 -12.75 0.64 5.84
CA LEU A 30 -11.56 0.15 5.13
C LEU A 30 -11.91 -0.56 3.81
N LEU A 31 -12.96 -1.39 3.82
CA LEU A 31 -13.38 -2.16 2.65
C LEU A 31 -14.10 -1.31 1.59
N LEU A 32 -14.82 -0.27 2.00
CA LEU A 32 -15.76 0.46 1.13
C LEU A 32 -15.26 1.85 0.71
N GLN A 33 -14.30 2.45 1.43
CA GLN A 33 -13.86 3.83 1.16
C GLN A 33 -13.29 4.05 -0.25
N GLY A 34 -12.78 3.01 -0.91
CA GLY A 34 -12.32 3.09 -2.31
C GLY A 34 -13.39 2.77 -3.35
N ARG A 35 -14.65 2.57 -2.92
CA ARG A 35 -15.76 2.07 -3.76
C ARG A 35 -17.05 2.87 -3.60
N VAL A 36 -17.24 3.53 -2.48
CA VAL A 36 -18.49 4.20 -2.12
C VAL A 36 -18.19 5.59 -1.59
N ASP A 37 -18.76 6.58 -2.27
CA ASP A 37 -18.91 7.93 -1.76
C ASP A 37 -20.36 8.17 -1.31
N VAL A 38 -20.53 9.08 -0.36
CA VAL A 38 -21.82 9.47 0.19
C VAL A 38 -21.96 10.99 0.21
N GLU A 39 -23.17 11.47 -0.07
CA GLU A 39 -23.52 12.88 0.09
C GLU A 39 -23.60 13.20 1.59
N ARG A 40 -22.78 14.14 2.04
CA ARG A 40 -22.77 14.62 3.43
C ARG A 40 -23.45 15.98 3.47
N PRO A 41 -24.63 16.11 4.11
CA PRO A 41 -25.37 17.36 4.13
C PRO A 41 -24.50 18.53 4.61
N GLY A 42 -24.38 19.57 3.77
CA GLY A 42 -23.58 20.77 4.07
C GLY A 42 -22.06 20.65 3.87
N VAL A 43 -21.56 19.48 3.47
CA VAL A 43 -20.12 19.22 3.21
C VAL A 43 -19.90 18.77 1.76
N GLY A 44 -20.86 18.05 1.18
CA GLY A 44 -20.82 17.48 -0.16
C GLY A 44 -20.36 16.02 -0.18
N VAL A 45 -20.25 15.48 -1.39
CA VAL A 45 -19.85 14.08 -1.66
C VAL A 45 -18.45 13.80 -1.11
N GLY A 46 -18.26 12.62 -0.51
CA GLY A 46 -16.93 12.09 -0.21
C GLY A 46 -16.96 10.66 0.32
N PRO A 47 -15.79 10.07 0.58
CA PRO A 47 -15.69 8.66 0.88
C PRO A 47 -16.28 8.32 2.25
N VAL A 48 -16.64 7.06 2.43
CA VAL A 48 -17.06 6.50 3.74
C VAL A 48 -15.89 6.25 4.69
N SER A 49 -14.79 6.99 4.56
CA SER A 49 -13.61 6.90 5.43
C SER A 49 -13.95 7.33 6.85
N LEU A 50 -13.57 6.50 7.83
CA LEU A 50 -13.76 6.74 9.25
C LEU A 50 -12.42 6.72 9.99
N PHE A 51 -12.28 7.66 10.93
CA PHE A 51 -11.22 7.63 11.94
C PHE A 51 -11.82 7.14 13.26
N GLY A 52 -11.44 5.95 13.69
CA GLY A 52 -11.91 5.33 14.94
C GLY A 52 -10.77 5.15 15.93
N LEU A 53 -10.99 5.55 17.19
CA LEU A 53 -10.07 5.33 18.30
C LEU A 53 -10.79 4.54 19.40
N THR A 54 -10.28 3.36 19.72
CA THR A 54 -10.77 2.55 20.84
C THR A 54 -9.75 2.57 21.96
N ILE A 55 -10.15 3.05 23.13
CA ILE A 55 -9.39 2.95 24.38
C ILE A 55 -10.07 1.86 25.22
N ALA A 56 -9.32 0.84 25.62
CA ALA A 56 -9.84 -0.27 26.39
C ALA A 56 -8.75 -0.84 27.30
N ASP A 57 -9.16 -1.31 28.48
CA ASP A 57 -8.24 -1.93 29.44
C ASP A 57 -7.62 -3.22 28.88
N SER A 58 -6.48 -3.61 29.44
CA SER A 58 -5.84 -4.87 29.09
C SER A 58 -6.78 -6.03 29.43
N GLY A 59 -7.10 -6.86 28.44
CA GLY A 59 -8.01 -8.00 28.61
C GLY A 59 -9.39 -7.81 27.97
N GLU A 60 -9.77 -6.59 27.56
CA GLU A 60 -11.06 -6.25 26.92
C GLU A 60 -11.26 -6.82 25.50
N ARG A 61 -10.44 -7.80 25.12
CA ARG A 61 -10.53 -8.55 23.86
C ARG A 61 -10.47 -7.68 22.59
N LYS A 62 -9.92 -6.46 22.69
CA LYS A 62 -9.77 -5.51 21.57
C LYS A 62 -9.13 -6.15 20.32
N SER A 63 -7.97 -6.77 20.51
CA SER A 63 -7.20 -7.40 19.43
C SER A 63 -7.89 -8.66 18.92
N THR A 64 -8.63 -9.38 19.78
CA THR A 64 -9.40 -10.56 19.38
C THR A 64 -10.55 -10.18 18.45
N VAL A 65 -11.29 -9.12 18.77
CA VAL A 65 -12.40 -8.63 17.95
C VAL A 65 -11.88 -8.07 16.62
N ALA A 66 -10.85 -7.22 16.66
CA ALA A 66 -10.20 -6.68 15.45
C ALA A 66 -9.78 -7.81 14.50
N ARG A 67 -9.04 -8.81 15.00
CA ARG A 67 -8.59 -9.96 14.20
C ARG A 67 -9.72 -10.77 13.58
N LEU A 68 -10.86 -10.92 14.27
CA LEU A 68 -12.01 -11.65 13.73
C LEU A 68 -12.66 -10.89 12.55
N LEU A 69 -12.75 -9.57 12.65
CA LEU A 69 -13.36 -8.71 11.63
C LEU A 69 -12.42 -8.47 10.45
N GLU A 70 -11.13 -8.26 10.73
CA GLU A 70 -10.10 -7.90 9.75
C GLU A 70 -9.50 -9.09 9.03
N ARG A 71 -9.78 -10.32 9.46
CA ARG A 71 -9.25 -11.55 8.86
C ARG A 71 -9.30 -11.58 7.32
N PRO A 72 -10.42 -11.23 6.64
CA PRO A 72 -10.45 -11.22 5.18
C PRO A 72 -9.46 -10.22 4.56
N VAL A 73 -9.22 -9.08 5.22
CA VAL A 73 -8.27 -8.06 4.78
C VAL A 73 -6.84 -8.56 4.97
N VAL A 74 -6.54 -9.18 6.11
CA VAL A 74 -5.22 -9.80 6.37
C VAL A 74 -4.91 -10.88 5.34
N GLU A 75 -5.85 -11.78 5.06
CA GLU A 75 -5.70 -12.85 4.07
C GLU A 75 -5.53 -12.27 2.64
N PHE A 76 -6.23 -11.19 2.31
CA PHE A 76 -6.03 -10.49 1.04
C PHE A 76 -4.63 -9.85 0.95
N GLN A 77 -4.22 -9.11 1.97
CA GLN A 77 -2.93 -8.44 2.03
C GLN A 77 -1.77 -9.45 1.99
N SER A 78 -1.90 -10.61 2.63
CA SER A 78 -0.90 -11.70 2.54
C SER A 78 -0.68 -12.15 1.10
N ARG A 79 -1.76 -12.46 0.36
CA ARG A 79 -1.67 -12.87 -1.05
C ARG A 79 -1.06 -11.77 -1.92
N GLN A 80 -1.42 -10.51 -1.68
CA GLN A 80 -0.83 -9.39 -2.40
C GLN A 80 0.66 -9.20 -2.07
N ASN A 81 1.10 -9.50 -0.85
CA ASN A 81 2.51 -9.46 -0.48
C ASN A 81 3.32 -10.57 -1.17
N GLU A 82 2.76 -11.76 -1.31
CA GLU A 82 3.37 -12.87 -2.06
C GLU A 82 3.56 -12.48 -3.54
N GLU A 83 2.50 -12.00 -4.20
CA GLU A 83 2.59 -11.51 -5.58
C GLU A 83 3.58 -10.33 -5.72
N TYR A 84 3.62 -9.45 -4.72
CA TYR A 84 4.55 -8.33 -4.70
C TYR A 84 6.00 -8.79 -4.59
N ALA A 85 6.28 -9.80 -3.77
CA ALA A 85 7.64 -10.35 -3.61
C ALA A 85 8.19 -10.88 -4.94
N GLU A 86 7.37 -11.61 -5.71
CA GLU A 86 7.74 -12.07 -7.05
C GLU A 86 8.01 -10.90 -8.01
N LYS A 87 7.09 -9.93 -8.07
CA LYS A 87 7.23 -8.74 -8.94
C LYS A 87 8.46 -7.91 -8.57
N VAL A 88 8.81 -7.82 -7.29
CA VAL A 88 10.00 -7.09 -6.82
C VAL A 88 11.27 -7.80 -7.25
N ALA A 89 11.35 -9.13 -7.11
CA ALA A 89 12.52 -9.88 -7.54
C ALA A 89 12.80 -9.69 -9.04
N SER A 90 11.76 -9.77 -9.89
CA SER A 90 11.90 -9.48 -11.33
C SER A 90 12.31 -8.02 -11.57
N TYR A 91 11.67 -7.07 -10.89
CA TYR A 91 12.02 -5.65 -11.01
C TYR A 91 13.47 -5.35 -10.61
N GLU A 92 13.98 -5.97 -9.55
CA GLU A 92 15.36 -5.79 -9.08
C GLU A 92 16.36 -6.31 -10.10
N ALA A 93 16.14 -7.52 -10.64
CA ALA A 93 16.97 -8.11 -11.68
C ALA A 93 16.97 -7.26 -12.98
N GLU A 94 15.79 -6.85 -13.45
CA GLU A 94 15.65 -5.97 -14.61
C GLU A 94 16.33 -4.60 -14.37
N THR A 95 16.24 -4.08 -13.14
CA THR A 95 16.86 -2.81 -12.76
C THR A 95 18.38 -2.90 -12.77
N GLU A 96 18.95 -4.01 -12.31
CA GLU A 96 20.39 -4.25 -12.35
C GLU A 96 20.90 -4.30 -13.81
N ILE A 97 20.24 -5.11 -14.65
CA ILE A 97 20.56 -5.20 -16.09
C ILE A 97 20.44 -3.83 -16.76
N PHE A 98 19.36 -3.10 -16.48
CA PHE A 98 19.15 -1.74 -16.99
C PHE A 98 20.29 -0.80 -16.57
N GLN A 99 20.69 -0.82 -15.31
CA GLN A 99 21.78 0.02 -14.80
C GLN A 99 23.10 -0.31 -15.49
N ASP A 100 23.41 -1.59 -15.70
CA ASP A 100 24.62 -2.01 -16.39
C ASP A 100 24.62 -1.65 -17.87
N ALA A 101 23.49 -1.81 -18.56
CA ALA A 101 23.32 -1.35 -19.94
C ALA A 101 23.55 0.18 -20.05
N VAL A 102 23.01 0.96 -19.11
CA VAL A 102 23.25 2.42 -19.03
C VAL A 102 24.72 2.72 -18.78
N LYS A 103 25.41 1.99 -17.90
CA LYS A 103 26.84 2.17 -17.64
C LYS A 103 27.68 1.87 -18.88
N VAL A 104 27.39 0.78 -19.60
CA VAL A 104 28.10 0.39 -20.83
C VAL A 104 27.94 1.46 -21.91
N LEU A 105 26.71 1.92 -22.18
CA LEU A 105 26.45 2.98 -23.16
C LEU A 105 27.16 4.28 -22.78
N ARG A 106 27.12 4.68 -21.50
CA ARG A 106 27.85 5.87 -21.01
C ARG A 106 29.37 5.75 -21.21
N LYS A 107 29.95 4.58 -20.95
CA LYS A 107 31.38 4.33 -21.22
C LYS A 107 31.71 4.43 -22.71
N ARG A 108 30.87 3.87 -23.59
CA ARG A 108 31.03 3.97 -25.05
C ARG A 108 30.96 5.41 -25.54
N ILE A 109 29.98 6.19 -25.05
CA ILE A 109 29.85 7.62 -25.36
C ILE A 109 31.11 8.38 -24.93
N SER A 110 31.57 8.20 -23.69
CA SER A 110 32.79 8.85 -23.20
C SER A 110 34.02 8.47 -24.02
N GLY A 111 34.14 7.20 -24.43
CA GLY A 111 35.24 6.72 -25.27
C GLY A 111 35.27 7.35 -26.67
N ARG A 112 34.11 7.56 -27.30
CA ARG A 112 34.03 8.24 -28.61
C ARG A 112 34.26 9.74 -28.50
N LEU A 113 33.74 10.40 -27.46
CA LEU A 113 33.99 11.82 -27.20
C LEU A 113 35.49 12.12 -27.04
N LYS A 114 36.25 11.26 -26.36
CA LYS A 114 37.71 11.40 -26.22
C LYS A 114 38.47 11.30 -27.55
N LYS A 115 37.87 10.69 -28.56
CA LYS A 115 38.44 10.51 -29.91
C LYS A 115 37.86 11.51 -30.90
N GLU A 116 37.06 12.49 -30.44
CA GLU A 116 36.35 13.46 -31.28
C GLU A 116 35.46 12.81 -32.35
N LEU A 117 34.93 11.61 -32.04
CA LEU A 117 34.03 10.86 -32.92
C LEU A 117 32.57 11.21 -32.61
N ASP A 118 31.71 11.10 -33.63
CA ASP A 118 30.27 11.25 -33.49
C ASP A 118 29.66 10.23 -32.51
N VAL A 119 28.70 10.71 -31.73
CA VAL A 119 28.03 10.00 -30.63
C VAL A 119 26.50 10.07 -30.71
N ASP A 120 25.94 10.67 -31.75
CA ASP A 120 24.49 10.88 -31.85
C ASP A 120 23.70 9.55 -31.90
N ASP A 121 24.24 8.52 -32.55
CA ASP A 121 23.71 7.15 -32.51
C ASP A 121 23.61 6.61 -31.07
N LEU A 122 24.67 6.78 -30.28
CA LEU A 122 24.74 6.30 -28.89
C LEU A 122 23.85 7.13 -27.96
N LYS A 123 23.68 8.43 -28.21
CA LYS A 123 22.72 9.28 -27.47
C LYS A 123 21.29 8.81 -27.72
N CYS A 124 20.92 8.55 -28.98
CA CYS A 124 19.60 8.01 -29.34
C CYS A 124 19.35 6.67 -28.64
N GLN A 125 20.33 5.76 -28.63
CA GLN A 125 20.23 4.48 -27.90
C GLN A 125 20.05 4.67 -26.40
N LEU A 126 20.74 5.65 -25.78
CA LEU A 126 20.60 5.93 -24.35
C LEU A 126 19.22 6.51 -24.00
N VAL A 127 18.66 7.36 -24.87
CA VAL A 127 17.30 7.89 -24.71
C VAL A 127 16.30 6.74 -24.79
N GLU A 128 16.43 5.87 -25.77
CA GLU A 128 15.51 4.73 -25.95
C GLU A 128 15.60 3.75 -24.79
N LEU A 129 16.83 3.44 -24.34
CA LEU A 129 17.03 2.61 -23.15
C LEU A 129 16.33 3.23 -21.94
N ARG A 130 16.49 4.54 -21.69
CA ARG A 130 15.86 5.22 -20.54
C ARG A 130 14.33 5.13 -20.54
N LYS A 131 13.68 5.05 -21.70
CA LYS A 131 12.22 4.84 -21.78
C LYS A 131 11.82 3.45 -21.26
N GLN A 132 12.72 2.48 -21.35
CA GLN A 132 12.54 1.10 -20.87
C GLN A 132 12.91 0.92 -19.40
N LYS A 133 13.07 2.02 -18.64
CA LYS A 133 13.38 1.93 -17.20
C LYS A 133 12.30 1.08 -16.49
N PRO A 134 12.69 0.01 -15.79
CA PRO A 134 11.74 -0.79 -15.02
C PRO A 134 10.96 0.07 -14.01
N LYS A 135 9.68 -0.22 -13.84
CA LYS A 135 8.81 0.49 -12.90
C LYS A 135 8.70 -0.31 -11.61
N LYS A 136 9.00 0.33 -10.49
CA LYS A 136 8.90 -0.31 -9.18
C LYS A 136 7.46 -0.77 -8.94
N PRO A 137 7.21 -2.06 -8.63
CA PRO A 137 5.87 -2.53 -8.31
C PRO A 137 5.33 -1.79 -7.08
N ARG A 138 4.00 -1.65 -7.00
CA ARG A 138 3.34 -1.05 -5.84
C ARG A 138 3.04 -2.13 -4.81
N LYS A 139 3.42 -1.86 -3.56
CA LYS A 139 3.01 -2.70 -2.42
C LYS A 139 1.64 -2.25 -1.93
N ILE A 140 0.76 -3.20 -1.65
CA ILE A 140 -0.55 -2.91 -1.03
C ILE A 140 -0.41 -3.13 0.47
N GLN A 141 -0.66 -2.08 1.24
CA GLN A 141 -0.62 -2.09 2.70
C GLN A 141 -1.93 -1.48 3.21
N MET A 142 -2.75 -2.28 3.92
CA MET A 142 -4.05 -1.84 4.43
C MET A 142 -4.09 -1.79 5.96
N ILE A 143 -3.49 -2.79 6.60
CA ILE A 143 -3.42 -2.89 8.06
C ILE A 143 -1.99 -2.64 8.52
N PHE A 144 -1.86 -1.89 9.61
CA PHE A 144 -0.62 -1.57 10.31
C PHE A 144 -0.75 -2.04 11.76
N GLU A 145 0.16 -2.89 12.21
CA GLU A 145 0.19 -3.44 13.57
C GLU A 145 1.59 -3.24 14.15
N ASP A 146 1.68 -2.76 15.40
CA ASP A 146 2.93 -2.48 16.12
C ASP A 146 3.96 -1.63 15.33
N VAL A 147 3.47 -0.56 14.70
CA VAL A 147 4.29 0.31 13.84
C VAL A 147 4.64 1.60 14.57
N THR A 148 5.89 2.06 14.44
CA THR A 148 6.32 3.35 15.02
C THR A 148 5.71 4.53 14.27
N THR A 149 5.67 5.68 14.92
CA THR A 149 5.20 6.95 14.33
C THR A 149 5.97 7.31 13.07
N GLU A 150 7.28 7.09 13.05
CA GLU A 150 8.16 7.39 11.91
C GLU A 150 7.83 6.47 10.73
N ALA A 151 7.62 5.19 10.99
CA ALA A 151 7.28 4.22 9.95
C ALA A 151 5.89 4.51 9.33
N ILE A 152 4.91 4.93 10.14
CA ILE A 152 3.61 5.41 9.63
C ILE A 152 3.80 6.65 8.75
N ALA A 153 4.60 7.63 9.20
CA ALA A 153 4.85 8.85 8.44
C ALA A 153 5.50 8.57 7.08
N VAL A 154 6.50 7.67 7.05
CA VAL A 154 7.14 7.23 5.81
C VAL A 154 6.12 6.59 4.87
N GLU A 155 5.23 5.74 5.38
CA GLU A 155 4.25 5.06 4.53
C GLU A 155 3.19 6.03 3.97
N LEU A 156 2.73 6.99 4.78
CA LEU A 156 1.81 8.04 4.32
C LEU A 156 2.42 8.91 3.21
N MET A 157 3.73 9.19 3.26
CA MET A 157 4.44 9.91 2.19
C MET A 157 4.61 9.09 0.90
N ARG A 158 4.51 7.75 0.98
CA ARG A 158 4.65 6.85 -0.18
C ARG A 158 3.35 6.70 -0.97
N ILE A 159 2.20 6.96 -0.35
CA ILE A 159 0.91 6.97 -1.04
C ILE A 159 0.87 8.27 -1.85
N PRO A 160 0.89 8.22 -3.20
CA PRO A 160 0.71 9.44 -3.97
C PRO A 160 -0.65 10.02 -3.61
N ALA A 161 -0.67 11.31 -3.25
CA ALA A 161 -1.89 12.10 -3.14
C ALA A 161 -2.53 12.20 -4.53
N ASN A 162 -3.13 11.11 -4.99
CA ASN A 162 -4.08 11.16 -6.09
C ASN A 162 -5.41 11.60 -5.47
N VAL A 163 -5.54 12.92 -5.33
CA VAL A 163 -6.83 13.62 -5.31
C VAL A 163 -6.99 14.23 -6.69
#